data_AF-A0A9X4S7H3-F1
#
_entry.id   AF-A0A9X4S7H3-F1
#
_cell.length_a   1.000
_cell.length_b   1.000
_cell.length_c   1.000
_cell.angle_alpha   90.00
_cell.angle_beta   90.00
_cell.angle_gamma   90.00
#
_symmetry.space_group_name_H-M   'P 1'
#
loop_
_entity.id
_entity.type
_entity.pdbx_description
1 polymer ?
#
loop_
_entity_poly.entity_id
_entity_poly.type
_entity_poly.pdbx_seq_one_letter_code
_entity_poly.pdbx_strand_id
1 'polypeptide(L)' 'MGVALLLCAFAALVGGAFILWPVCVPLSAEQVAASQPPISERNDTYLFGRMFQQDAGQWYQCKTRIARALFF' A
#
# COMPACT_ATOMS: atom_id res chain seq x y z
N MET A 1 35.73 -1.79 9.46
CA MET A 1 34.97 -1.73 8.19
C MET A 1 33.77 -2.67 8.16
N GLY A 2 33.85 -3.90 8.69
CA GLY A 2 32.72 -4.86 8.67
C GLY A 2 31.47 -4.43 9.46
N VAL A 3 31.63 -3.90 10.69
CA VAL A 3 30.48 -3.52 11.55
C VAL A 3 29.66 -2.39 10.94
N ALA A 4 30.31 -1.35 10.42
CA ALA A 4 29.62 -0.22 9.80
C ALA A 4 28.83 -0.66 8.55
N LEU A 5 29.41 -1.54 7.73
CA LEU A 5 28.74 -2.06 6.53
C LEU A 5 27.54 -2.95 6.89
N LEU A 6 27.66 -3.77 7.94
CA LEU A 6 26.56 -4.56 8.50
C LEU A 6 25.43 -3.68 9.03
N LEU A 7 25.75 -2.60 9.77
CA LEU A 7 24.75 -1.66 10.26
C LEU A 7 24.02 -0.94 9.12
N CYS A 8 24.75 -0.51 8.08
CA CYS A 8 24.13 0.09 6.90
C CYS A 8 23.22 -0.90 6.16
N ALA A 9 23.67 -2.15 5.97
CA ALA A 9 22.86 -3.18 5.34
C ALA A 9 21.59 -3.48 6.16
N PHE A 10 21.71 -3.57 7.49
CA PHE A 10 20.56 -3.78 8.37
C PHE A 10 19.59 -2.60 8.34
N ALA A 11 20.09 -1.36 8.42
CA ALA A 11 19.27 -0.16 8.33
C ALA A 11 18.54 -0.06 6.98
N ALA A 12 19.21 -0.42 5.88
CA ALA A 12 18.59 -0.46 4.55
C ALA A 12 17.49 -1.53 4.47
N LEU A 13 17.71 -2.71 5.06
CA LEU A 13 16.70 -3.79 5.09
C LEU A 13 15.49 -3.40 5.93
N VAL A 14 15.70 -2.90 7.15
CA VAL A 14 14.61 -2.48 8.05
C VAL A 14 13.85 -1.28 7.46
N GLY A 15 14.57 -0.28 6.97
CA GLY A 15 13.98 0.88 6.31
C GLY A 15 13.21 0.48 5.05
N GLY A 16 13.79 -0.38 4.22
CA GLY A 16 13.12 -0.93 3.03
C GLY A 16 11.84 -1.68 3.39
N ALA A 17 11.89 -2.60 4.36
CA ALA A 17 10.72 -3.33 4.82
C ALA A 17 9.61 -2.41 5.35
N PHE A 18 9.97 -1.36 6.09
CA PHE A 18 9.01 -0.38 6.61
C PHE A 18 8.34 0.42 5.49
N ILE A 19 9.12 0.93 4.53
CA ILE A 19 8.63 1.76 3.42
C ILE A 19 7.76 0.94 2.45
N LEU A 20 8.10 -0.33 2.26
CA LEU A 20 7.34 -1.26 1.44
C LEU A 20 6.14 -1.86 2.19
N TRP A 21 6.04 -1.72 3.51
CA TRP A 21 4.94 -2.30 4.27
C TRP A 21 3.56 -1.89 3.73
N PRO A 22 2.63 -2.85 3.52
CA PRO A 22 1.31 -2.55 2.99
C PRO A 22 0.45 -1.80 4.03
N VAL A 23 -0.27 -0.77 3.57
CA VAL A 23 -1.24 -0.02 4.38
C VAL A 23 -2.56 0.05 3.63
N CYS A 24 -3.61 -0.51 4.25
CA CYS A 24 -4.98 -0.47 3.76
C CYS A 24 -5.75 0.61 4.52
N VAL A 25 -6.33 1.57 3.78
CA VAL A 25 -7.11 2.68 4.35
C VAL A 25 -8.55 2.54 3.87
N PRO A 26 -9.55 2.71 4.75
CA PRO A 26 -10.95 2.66 4.33
C PRO A 26 -11.27 3.79 3.35
N LEU A 27 -12.09 3.49 2.36
CA LEU A 27 -12.63 4.46 1.42
C LEU A 27 -14.00 4.92 1.93
N SER A 28 -14.27 6.22 1.80
CA SER A 28 -15.60 6.75 2.08
C SER A 28 -16.59 6.36 0.98
N ALA A 29 -17.89 6.40 1.28
CA ALA A 29 -18.93 6.07 0.30
C ALA A 29 -18.85 6.97 -0.95
N GLU A 30 -18.48 8.24 -0.77
CA GLU A 30 -18.29 9.19 -1.86
C GLU A 30 -17.10 8.82 -2.74
N GLN A 31 -15.98 8.38 -2.15
CA GLN A 31 -14.80 7.93 -2.89
C GLN A 31 -15.10 6.65 -3.69
N VAL A 32 -15.86 5.72 -3.10
CA VAL A 32 -16.30 4.51 -3.78
C VAL A 32 -17.21 4.85 -4.97
N ALA A 33 -18.19 5.75 -4.76
CA ALA A 33 -19.12 6.17 -5.80
C ALA A 33 -18.47 7.01 -6.92
N ALA A 34 -17.45 7.81 -6.59
CA ALA A 34 -16.73 8.64 -7.55
C ALA A 34 -15.76 7.84 -8.44
N SER A 35 -15.52 6.57 -8.14
CA SER A 35 -14.59 5.73 -8.89
C SER A 35 -15.15 5.33 -10.25
N GLN A 36 -14.41 5.61 -11.33
CA GLN A 36 -14.70 5.15 -12.69
C GLN A 36 -13.48 4.40 -13.26
N PRO A 37 -13.62 3.12 -13.66
CA PRO A 37 -14.80 2.27 -13.52
C PRO A 37 -15.15 1.95 -12.05
N PRO A 38 -16.34 1.39 -11.76
CA PRO A 38 -16.73 1.01 -10.40
C PRO A 38 -15.66 0.14 -9.72
N ILE A 39 -15.40 0.39 -8.43
CA ILE A 39 -14.32 -0.30 -7.69
C ILE A 39 -14.44 -1.84 -7.77
N SER A 40 -15.66 -2.36 -7.72
CA SER A 40 -15.94 -3.79 -7.84
C SER A 40 -15.49 -4.41 -9.17
N GLU A 41 -15.37 -3.60 -10.22
CA GLU A 41 -14.95 -4.02 -11.57
C GLU A 41 -13.45 -3.76 -11.82
N ARG A 42 -12.78 -3.04 -10.91
CA ARG A 42 -11.34 -2.76 -11.01
C ARG A 42 -10.53 -3.96 -10.56
N ASN A 43 -9.53 -4.33 -11.35
CA ASN A 43 -8.57 -5.38 -11.01
C ASN A 43 -7.16 -4.82 -10.77
N ASP A 44 -7.10 -3.63 -10.15
CA ASP A 44 -5.83 -2.97 -9.88
C ASP A 44 -5.04 -3.73 -8.83
N THR A 45 -3.73 -3.85 -9.07
CA THR A 45 -2.80 -4.50 -8.16
C THR A 45 -1.78 -3.51 -7.63
N TYR A 46 -1.21 -3.84 -6.48
CA TYR A 46 -0.04 -3.18 -5.91
C TYR A 46 1.03 -4.24 -5.64
N LEU A 47 2.17 -3.82 -5.11
CA LEU A 47 3.35 -4.68 -4.94
C LEU A 47 3.09 -6.00 -4.19
N PHE A 48 2.07 -6.07 -3.33
CA PHE A 48 1.78 -7.24 -2.50
C PHE A 48 0.39 -7.85 -2.71
N GLY A 49 -0.37 -7.43 -3.73
CA GLY A 49 -1.69 -8.02 -4.02
C GLY A 49 -2.68 -7.09 -4.70
N ARG A 50 -3.98 -7.27 -4.42
CA ARG A 50 -5.05 -6.42 -4.96
C ARG A 50 -5.11 -5.08 -4.22
N MET A 51 -5.21 -3.99 -4.99
CA MET A 51 -5.26 -2.63 -4.45
C MET A 51 -6.58 -2.35 -3.77
N PHE A 52 -7.70 -2.74 -4.36
CA PHE A 52 -9.02 -2.58 -3.76
C PHE A 52 -9.49 -3.90 -3.17
N GLN A 53 -9.86 -3.87 -1.89
CA GLN A 53 -10.32 -5.04 -1.15
C GLN A 53 -11.54 -4.66 -0.33
N GLN A 54 -12.49 -5.58 -0.19
CA GLN A 54 -13.69 -5.38 0.60
C GLN A 54 -13.63 -6.27 1.83
N ASP A 55 -13.86 -5.69 3.01
CA ASP A 55 -13.95 -6.41 4.28
C ASP A 55 -15.17 -5.92 5.06
N ALA A 56 -16.01 -6.85 5.53
CA ALA A 56 -17.28 -6.57 6.21
C ALA A 56 -18.19 -5.51 5.51
N GLY A 57 -18.18 -5.48 4.17
CA GLY A 57 -18.94 -4.51 3.37
C GLY A 57 -18.24 -3.16 3.16
N GLN A 58 -17.14 -2.89 3.87
CA GLN A 58 -16.33 -1.68 3.73
C GLN A 58 -15.23 -1.87 2.69
N TRP A 59 -15.04 -0.88 1.82
CA TRP A 59 -13.97 -0.89 0.84
C TRP A 59 -12.69 -0.28 1.41
N TYR A 60 -11.56 -0.89 1.09
CA TYR A 60 -10.23 -0.44 1.47
C TYR A 60 -9.36 -0.29 0.22
N GLN A 61 -8.51 0.74 0.24
CA GLN A 61 -7.43 0.88 -0.73
C GLN A 61 -6.10 0.55 -0.07
N CYS A 62 -5.49 -0.55 -0.51
CA CYS A 62 -4.21 -1.07 -0.07
C CYS A 62 -3.09 -0.64 -1.02
N LYS A 63 -2.08 0.04 -0.48
CA LYS A 63 -0.85 0.41 -1.19
C LYS A 63 0.33 0.29 -0.22
N THR A 64 1.56 0.25 -0.75
CA THR A 64 2.75 0.42 0.11
C THR A 64 2.78 1.85 0.66
N ARG A 65 3.44 2.06 1.80
CA ARG A 65 3.58 3.41 2.39
C ARG A 65 4.17 4.40 1.38
N ILE A 66 5.18 3.99 0.64
CA ILE A 66 5.79 4.83 -0.40
C ILE A 66 4.85 5.13 -1.56
N ALA A 67 4.09 4.14 -2.04
CA ALA A 67 3.14 4.38 -3.12
C ALA A 67 2.05 5.38 -2.70
N ARG A 68 1.60 5.32 -1.44
CA ARG A 68 0.64 6.29 -0.90
C ARG A 68 1.23 7.69 -0.75
N ALA A 69 2.52 7.80 -0.40
CA ALA A 69 3.19 9.10 -0.28
C ALA A 69 3.44 9.78 -1.65
N LEU A 70 3.64 8.98 -2.70
CA LEU A 70 3.96 9.48 -4.04
C LEU A 70 2.75 9.61 -4.95
N PHE A 71 1.67 8.84 -4.70
CA PHE A 71 0.49 8.78 -5.57
C PHE A 71 -0.79 8.83 -4.72
N PHE A 72 -1.45 9.99 -4.72
CA PHE A 72 -2.75 10.24 -4.10
C PHE A 72 -3.88 9.69 -4.98
#